data_AF-A0A1S4CZ51-F1
#
_entry.id   AF-A0A1S4CZ51-F1
#
_cell.length_a   1.000
_cell.length_b   1.000
_cell.length_c   1.000
_cell.angle_alpha   90.00
_cell.angle_beta   90.00
_cell.angle_gamma   90.00
#
_symmetry.space_group_name_H-M   'P 1'
#
loop_
_entity.id
_entity.type
_entity.pdbx_description
1 polymer ?
#
loop_
_entity_poly.entity_id
_entity_poly.type
_entity_poly.pdbx_seq_one_letter_code
_entity_poly.pdbx_strand_id
1 'polypeptide(L)'
;MVSDSIVALVLNASREMPKVSVESETLMNEEEDAKKAEKIVHALLVSLFGDVKFGNDGKLVINVDGNVANLDKQTGDVECENEGLKERVRTAYRRIRSAVKPIPLSSA
;
A
#
# COMPACT_ATOMS: atom_id res chain seq x y z
N MET A 1 -10.78 6.75 19.85
CA MET A 1 -11.75 7.02 18.77
C MET A 1 -11.17 6.88 17.37
N VAL A 2 -9.85 6.99 17.16
CA VAL A 2 -9.22 6.79 15.82
C VAL A 2 -9.25 5.31 15.37
N SER A 3 -9.21 4.37 16.32
CA SER A 3 -9.28 2.93 16.04
C SER A 3 -10.63 2.51 15.46
N ASP A 4 -11.73 3.08 15.95
CA ASP A 4 -13.09 2.73 15.51
C ASP A 4 -13.32 3.11 14.04
N SER A 5 -12.74 4.23 13.59
CA SER A 5 -12.83 4.64 12.18
C SER A 5 -12.07 3.71 11.22
N ILE A 6 -10.92 3.16 11.64
CA ILE A 6 -10.16 2.20 10.82
C ILE A 6 -10.89 0.86 10.77
N VAL A 7 -11.40 0.39 11.92
CA VAL A 7 -12.20 -0.84 12.01
C VAL A 7 -13.46 -0.72 11.15
N ALA A 8 -14.15 0.43 11.17
CA ALA A 8 -15.32 0.66 10.34
C ALA A 8 -15.00 0.64 8.84
N LEU A 9 -13.84 1.17 8.43
CA LEU A 9 -13.41 1.19 7.03
C LEU A 9 -13.04 -0.22 6.53
N VAL A 10 -12.34 -0.99 7.35
CA VAL A 10 -12.00 -2.40 7.06
C VAL A 10 -13.25 -3.27 7.00
N LEU A 11 -14.18 -3.12 7.96
CA LEU A 11 -15.42 -3.89 7.99
C LEU A 11 -16.38 -3.48 6.87
N ASN A 12 -16.41 -2.21 6.45
CA ASN A 12 -17.22 -1.78 5.31
C ASN A 12 -16.61 -2.17 3.96
N ALA A 13 -15.28 -2.20 3.83
CA ALA A 13 -14.62 -2.70 2.63
C ALA A 13 -14.91 -4.21 2.41
N SER A 14 -15.05 -4.97 3.49
CA SER A 14 -15.38 -6.41 3.47
C SER A 14 -16.90 -6.69 3.40
N ARG A 15 -17.75 -5.67 3.27
CA ARG A 15 -19.21 -5.78 3.38
C ARG A 15 -19.95 -5.94 2.05
N GLU A 16 -19.23 -6.02 0.94
CA GLU A 16 -19.73 -6.77 -0.21
C GLU A 16 -19.90 -8.21 0.26
N MET A 17 -21.12 -8.55 0.68
CA MET A 17 -21.47 -9.89 1.14
C MET A 17 -20.91 -10.91 0.13
N PRO A 18 -20.14 -11.92 0.57
CA PRO A 18 -19.80 -13.01 -0.30
C PRO A 18 -21.10 -13.75 -0.58
N LYS A 19 -21.75 -13.40 -1.69
CA LYS A 19 -22.66 -14.33 -2.33
C LYS A 19 -21.78 -15.53 -2.64
N VAL A 20 -22.06 -16.63 -1.95
CA VAL A 20 -21.59 -17.96 -2.32
C VAL A 20 -22.29 -18.29 -3.64
N SER A 21 -21.88 -17.63 -4.72
CA SER A 21 -21.91 -18.22 -6.04
C SER A 21 -20.71 -19.15 -6.08
N VAL A 22 -20.98 -20.43 -6.30
CA VAL A 22 -19.98 -21.38 -6.76
C VAL A 22 -19.61 -20.97 -8.18
N GLU A 23 -18.91 -19.84 -8.32
CA GLU A 23 -18.18 -19.49 -9.52
C GLU A 23 -16.82 -20.16 -9.38
N SER A 24 -16.78 -21.37 -9.91
CA SER A 24 -15.62 -21.97 -10.56
C SER A 24 -14.32 -21.22 -10.33
N GLU A 25 -13.48 -21.76 -9.45
CA GLU A 25 -12.03 -21.57 -9.36
C GLU A 25 -11.52 -20.48 -10.31
N THR A 26 -11.68 -19.22 -9.93
CA THR A 26 -10.99 -18.13 -10.61
C THR A 26 -9.53 -18.34 -10.30
N LEU A 27 -8.83 -19.00 -11.23
CA LEU A 27 -7.39 -19.09 -11.32
C LEU A 27 -6.83 -17.71 -10.97
N MET A 28 -6.30 -17.60 -9.74
CA MET A 28 -5.76 -16.36 -9.22
C MET A 28 -4.65 -15.90 -10.15
N ASN A 29 -4.89 -14.80 -10.85
CA ASN A 29 -3.92 -14.27 -11.79
C ASN A 29 -2.94 -13.42 -10.97
N GLU A 30 -1.71 -13.90 -10.79
CA GLU A 30 -0.67 -13.25 -9.96
C GLU A 30 -0.47 -11.76 -10.31
N GLU A 31 -0.73 -11.40 -11.57
CA GLU A 31 -0.64 -10.04 -12.09
C GLU A 31 -1.76 -9.11 -11.59
N GLU A 32 -2.97 -9.63 -11.37
CA GLU A 32 -4.08 -8.86 -10.79
C GLU A 32 -3.87 -8.60 -9.31
N ASP A 33 -3.34 -9.59 -8.58
CA ASP A 33 -3.01 -9.45 -7.17
C ASP A 33 -1.84 -8.47 -6.96
N ALA A 34 -0.85 -8.47 -7.85
CA ALA A 34 0.22 -7.47 -7.86
C ALA A 34 -0.33 -6.05 -8.08
N LYS A 35 -1.25 -5.86 -9.02
CA LYS A 35 -1.89 -4.55 -9.28
C LYS A 35 -2.74 -4.08 -8.10
N LYS A 36 -3.47 -5.00 -7.44
CA LYS A 36 -4.22 -4.70 -6.20
C LYS A 36 -3.27 -4.31 -5.08
N ALA A 37 -2.17 -5.05 -4.91
CA ALA A 37 -1.15 -4.75 -3.92
C ALA A 37 -0.57 -3.33 -4.09
N GLU A 38 -0.21 -2.95 -5.31
CA GLU A 38 0.31 -1.60 -5.58
C GLU A 38 -0.69 -0.49 -5.23
N LYS A 39 -1.98 -0.68 -5.54
CA LYS A 39 -3.04 0.27 -5.16
C LYS A 39 -3.17 0.41 -3.65
N ILE A 40 -3.10 -0.70 -2.92
CA ILE A 40 -3.15 -0.71 -1.45
C ILE A 40 -1.92 0.01 -0.88
N VAL A 41 -0.72 -0.29 -1.40
CA VAL A 41 0.51 0.37 -0.98
C VAL A 41 0.43 1.88 -1.17
N HIS A 42 -0.03 2.34 -2.34
CA HIS A 42 -0.22 3.75 -2.62
C HIS A 42 -1.23 4.40 -1.66
N ALA A 43 -2.40 3.77 -1.47
CA ALA A 43 -3.44 4.29 -0.57
C ALA A 43 -2.94 4.42 0.88
N LEU A 44 -2.16 3.45 1.36
CA LEU A 44 -1.56 3.49 2.70
C LEU A 44 -0.51 4.59 2.84
N LEU A 45 0.30 4.84 1.80
CA LEU A 45 1.25 5.94 1.79
C LEU A 45 0.55 7.31 1.79
N VAL A 46 -0.51 7.47 0.98
CA VAL A 46 -1.38 8.67 1.01
C VAL A 46 -1.98 8.86 2.41
N SER A 47 -2.45 7.80 3.05
CA SER A 47 -3.02 7.89 4.41
C SER A 47 -1.99 8.30 5.48
N LEU A 48 -0.72 7.95 5.32
CA LEU A 48 0.34 8.25 6.30
C LEU A 48 1.00 9.61 6.10
N PHE A 49 1.15 10.03 4.85
CA PHE A 49 1.94 11.22 4.50
C PHE A 49 1.11 12.33 3.82
N GLY A 50 -0.13 12.06 3.44
CA GLY A 50 -1.02 13.02 2.81
C GLY A 50 -0.72 13.19 1.33
N ASP A 51 0.22 14.08 1.00
CA ASP A 51 0.54 14.42 -0.39
C ASP A 51 1.52 13.40 -1.00
N VAL A 52 0.96 12.40 -1.70
CA VAL A 52 1.72 11.39 -2.44
C VAL A 52 1.25 11.36 -3.88
N LYS A 53 2.19 11.50 -4.82
CA LYS A 53 1.94 11.57 -6.26
C LYS A 53 2.85 10.62 -7.03
N PHE A 54 2.43 10.23 -8.23
CA PHE A 54 3.31 9.52 -9.17
C PHE A 54 4.21 10.53 -9.88
N GLY A 55 5.53 10.36 -9.75
CA GLY A 55 6.52 11.11 -10.50
C GLY A 55 6.68 10.59 -11.93
N ASN A 56 7.31 11.40 -12.78
CA ASN A 56 7.50 11.07 -14.20
C ASN A 56 8.42 9.86 -14.42
N ASP A 57 9.31 9.59 -13.47
CA ASP A 57 10.28 8.47 -13.55
C ASP A 57 9.72 7.16 -12.95
N GLY A 58 8.42 7.10 -12.67
CA GLY A 58 7.78 5.93 -12.04
C GLY A 58 7.96 5.85 -10.51
N LYS A 59 8.81 6.71 -9.93
CA LYS A 59 8.96 6.91 -8.48
C LYS A 59 7.71 7.57 -7.87
N LEU A 60 7.50 7.38 -6.57
CA LEU A 60 6.51 8.11 -5.80
C LEU A 60 7.13 9.38 -5.21
N VAL A 61 6.47 10.50 -5.40
CA VAL A 61 6.86 11.80 -4.83
C VAL A 61 5.99 12.05 -3.60
N ILE A 62 6.62 12.12 -2.44
CA ILE A 62 5.97 12.33 -1.15
C ILE A 62 6.36 13.71 -0.64
N ASN A 63 5.40 14.57 -0.37
CA ASN A 63 5.64 15.91 0.14
C ASN A 63 5.05 16.06 1.56
N VAL A 64 5.90 16.45 2.50
CA VAL A 64 5.50 16.73 3.89
C VAL A 64 6.08 18.07 4.30
N ASP A 65 5.22 19.06 4.50
CA ASP A 65 5.58 20.42 4.91
C ASP A 65 6.66 21.07 4.03
N GLY A 66 6.64 20.79 2.72
CA GLY A 66 7.63 21.29 1.76
C GLY A 66 8.89 20.44 1.62
N ASN A 67 9.06 19.40 2.44
CA ASN A 67 10.14 18.42 2.28
C ASN A 67 9.69 17.34 1.30
N VAL A 68 10.44 17.15 0.22
CA VAL A 68 10.13 16.19 -0.84
C VAL A 68 10.99 14.94 -0.69
N ALA A 69 10.36 13.77 -0.73
CA ALA A 69 11.02 12.47 -0.76
C ALA A 69 10.60 11.69 -2.02
N ASN A 70 11.57 11.23 -2.79
CA ASN A 70 11.36 10.39 -3.97
C ASN A 70 11.61 8.92 -3.58
N LEU A 71 10.54 8.12 -3.59
CA LEU A 71 10.56 6.70 -3.27
C LEU A 71 10.55 5.87 -4.55
N ASP A 72 11.57 5.03 -4.72
CA ASP A 72 11.59 4.00 -5.75
C ASP A 72 10.77 2.79 -5.29
N LYS A 73 9.75 2.43 -6.06
CA LYS A 73 8.84 1.33 -5.72
C LYS A 73 9.52 -0.05 -5.84
N GLN A 74 10.45 -0.22 -6.77
CA GLN A 74 11.10 -1.50 -7.02
C GLN A 74 12.13 -1.80 -5.94
N THR A 75 13.03 -0.84 -5.72
CA THR A 75 14.15 -0.99 -4.78
C THR A 75 13.72 -0.67 -3.34
N GLY A 76 12.75 0.21 -3.15
CA GLY A 76 12.38 0.77 -1.84
C GLY A 76 13.37 1.80 -1.32
N ASP A 77 14.26 2.30 -2.17
CA ASP A 77 15.19 3.38 -1.82
C ASP A 77 14.48 4.74 -1.82
N VAL A 78 14.96 5.65 -0.96
CA VAL A 78 14.34 6.95 -0.75
C VAL A 78 15.40 8.04 -0.87
N GLU A 79 15.23 8.91 -1.85
CA GLU A 79 16.03 10.11 -2.07
C GLU A 79 15.31 11.29 -1.42
N CYS A 80 15.91 11.89 -0.40
CA CYS A 80 15.36 13.04 0.31
C CYS A 80 16.49 13.78 1.03
N GLU A 81 16.46 15.12 1.03
CA GLU A 81 17.42 15.95 1.77
C GLU A 81 17.21 15.86 3.29
N ASN A 82 15.95 15.67 3.71
CA ASN A 82 15.60 15.53 5.11
C ASN A 82 15.74 14.06 5.53
N GLU A 83 16.85 13.72 6.20
CA GLU A 83 17.14 12.36 6.67
C GLU A 83 16.04 11.80 7.60
N GLY A 84 15.36 12.65 8.39
CA GLY A 84 14.27 12.22 9.25
C GLY A 84 13.04 11.77 8.45
N LEU A 85 12.66 12.53 7.41
CA LEU A 85 11.59 12.13 6.50
C LEU A 85 11.97 10.89 5.69
N LYS A 86 13.20 10.85 5.19
CA LYS A 86 13.77 9.72 4.45
C LYS A 86 13.59 8.40 5.20
N GLU A 87 14.03 8.34 6.45
CA GLU A 87 13.98 7.12 7.25
C GLU A 87 12.54 6.72 7.60
N ARG A 88 11.67 7.70 7.86
CA ARG A 88 10.23 7.47 8.08
C ARG A 88 9.57 6.84 6.86
N VAL A 89 9.80 7.41 5.68
CA VAL A 89 9.25 6.89 4.41
C VAL A 89 9.80 5.50 4.13
N ARG A 90 11.11 5.29 4.26
CA ARG A 90 11.76 3.99 4.05
C ARG A 90 11.19 2.91 4.96
N THR A 91 11.09 3.21 6.25
CA THR A 91 10.56 2.28 7.25
C THR A 91 9.07 1.98 7.02
N ALA A 92 8.26 3.01 6.74
CA ALA A 92 6.85 2.83 6.44
C ALA A 92 6.63 1.97 5.19
N TYR A 93 7.34 2.29 4.10
CA TYR A 93 7.24 1.54 2.84
C TYR A 93 7.60 0.07 3.02
N ARG A 94 8.70 -0.22 3.73
CA ARG A 94 9.12 -1.60 4.01
C ARG A 94 8.04 -2.38 4.75
N ARG A 95 7.44 -1.78 5.78
CA ARG A 95 6.37 -2.42 6.59
C ARG A 95 5.11 -2.67 5.77
N ILE A 96 4.67 -1.67 5.01
CA ILE A 96 3.50 -1.78 4.14
C ILE A 96 3.73 -2.88 3.10
N ARG A 97 4.84 -2.84 2.37
CA ARG A 97 5.16 -3.82 1.33
C ARG A 97 5.23 -5.25 1.90
N SER A 98 5.73 -5.43 3.11
CA SER A 98 5.72 -6.74 3.76
C SER A 98 4.33 -7.22 4.16
N ALA A 99 3.42 -6.32 4.51
CA ALA A 99 2.07 -6.65 4.96
C ALA A 99 1.08 -6.91 3.80
N VAL A 100 1.35 -6.33 2.64
CA VAL A 100 0.46 -6.45 1.45
C VAL A 100 0.75 -7.72 0.64
N LYS A 101 1.85 -8.45 0.94
CA LYS A 101 2.07 -9.77 0.35
C LYS A 101 1.02 -10.74 0.90
N PRO A 102 0.21 -11.38 0.03
CA PRO A 102 -0.77 -12.36 0.48
C PRO A 102 -0.06 -13.50 1.21
N ILE A 103 -0.65 -13.98 2.30
CA ILE A 103 -0.24 -15.26 2.88
C ILE A 103 -0.69 -16.33 1.89
N PRO A 104 0.23 -17.16 1.35
CA PRO A 104 -0.16 -18.23 0.44
C PRO A 104 -1.16 -19.14 1.15
N LEU A 105 -2.32 -19.36 0.55
CA LEU A 105 -3.38 -20.20 1.11
C LEU A 105 -3.07 -21.71 1.04
N SER A 106 -1.85 -22.10 0.65
CA SER A 106 -1.37 -23.47 0.81
C SER A 106 -0.70 -23.62 2.17
N SER A 107 -1.50 -24.03 3.15
CA SER A 107 -1.03 -24.71 4.35
C SER A 107 -1.82 -26.01 4.46
N ALA A 108 -1.09 -27.12 4.32
CA ALA A 108 -1.51 -28.53 4.29
C ALA A 108 -2.11 -29.04 2.97
#